data_AF-A0A0W0YHU2-F1
#
_entry.id   AF-A0A0W0YHU2-F1
#
_cell.length_a   1.000
_cell.length_b   1.000
_cell.length_c   1.000
_cell.angle_alpha   90.00
_cell.angle_beta   90.00
_cell.angle_gamma   90.00
#
_symmetry.space_group_name_H-M   'P 1'
#
loop_
_entity.id
_entity.type
_entity.pdbx_description
1 polymer ?
#
loop_
_entity_poly.entity_id
_entity_poly.type
_entity_poly.pdbx_seq_one_letter_code
_entity_poly.pdbx_strand_id
1 'polypeptide(L)' 'EIEELALERGLKVDHSTINRWVIKYSPHLGERFRKRHKRRAGRSWRMDETYIKVKG' A
#
# COMPACT_ATOMS: atom_id res chain seq x y z
N GLU A 1 2.49 -12.13 -7.91
CA GLU A 1 1.52 -12.09 -6.79
C GLU A 1 0.20 -11.37 -7.12
N ILE A 2 0.09 -10.04 -7.22
CA ILE A 2 -1.24 -9.42 -7.51
C ILE A 2 -1.78 -9.79 -8.91
N GLU A 3 -0.91 -9.92 -9.91
CA GLU A 3 -1.31 -10.39 -11.25
C GLU A 3 -1.82 -11.82 -11.23
N GLU A 4 -1.21 -12.68 -10.41
CA GLU A 4 -1.64 -14.08 -10.26
C GLU A 4 -3.00 -14.14 -9.55
N LEU A 5 -3.21 -13.35 -8.50
CA LEU A 5 -4.53 -13.23 -7.85
C LEU A 5 -5.61 -12.69 -8.80
N ALA A 6 -5.25 -11.79 -9.71
CA ALA A 6 -6.15 -11.32 -10.75
C ALA A 6 -6.43 -12.43 -11.78
N LEU A 7 -5.41 -13.18 -12.16
CA LEU A 7 -5.49 -14.28 -13.12
C LEU A 7 -6.34 -15.44 -12.59
N GLU A 8 -6.20 -15.79 -11.31
CA GLU A 8 -7.05 -16.78 -10.62
C GLU A 8 -8.54 -16.39 -10.68
N ARG A 9 -8.84 -15.09 -10.74
CA ARG A 9 -10.20 -14.55 -10.92
C ARG A 9 -10.60 -14.36 -12.38
N GLY A 10 -9.79 -14.84 -13.33
CA GLY A 10 -10.02 -14.73 -14.78
C GLY A 10 -9.66 -13.37 -15.38
N LEU A 11 -8.99 -12.49 -14.63
CA LEU A 11 -8.59 -11.17 -15.10
C LEU A 11 -7.11 -11.18 -15.51
N LYS A 12 -6.84 -10.99 -16.81
CA LYS A 12 -5.47 -10.81 -17.30
C LYS A 12 -5.06 -9.34 -17.13
N VAL A 13 -4.16 -9.08 -16.18
CA VAL A 13 -3.66 -7.74 -15.85
C VAL A 13 -2.16 -7.72 -16.06
N ASP A 14 -1.66 -6.69 -16.75
CA ASP A 14 -0.23 -6.47 -16.95
C ASP A 14 0.39 -5.76 -15.73
N HIS A 15 1.65 -6.07 -15.41
CA HIS A 15 2.39 -5.48 -14.30
C HIS A 15 2.39 -3.94 -14.29
N SER A 16 2.53 -3.32 -15.46
CA SER A 16 2.52 -1.86 -15.57
C SER A 16 1.16 -1.26 -15.20
N THR A 17 0.07 -2.03 -15.35
CA THR A 17 -1.28 -1.60 -14.98
C THR A 17 -1.42 -1.49 -13.48
N ILE A 18 -0.87 -2.47 -12.75
CA ILE A 18 -0.85 -2.46 -11.28
C ILE A 18 -0.02 -1.29 -10.77
N ASN A 19 1.17 -1.08 -11.34
CA ASN A 19 2.00 0.06 -10.95
C ASN A 19 1.27 1.40 -11.16
N ARG A 20 0.60 1.56 -12.30
CA ARG A 20 -0.24 2.75 -12.58
C ARG A 20 -1.37 2.92 -11.55
N TRP A 21 -2.00 1.84 -11.12
CA TRP A 21 -3.00 1.89 -10.05
C TRP A 21 -2.40 2.26 -8.70
N VAL A 22 -1.23 1.73 -8.34
CA VAL A 22 -0.53 2.10 -7.11
C VAL A 22 -0.25 3.59 -7.10
N ILE A 23 0.31 4.14 -8.19
CA ILE A 23 0.59 5.58 -8.32
C ILE A 23 -0.70 6.41 -8.16
N LYS A 24 -1.79 5.98 -8.83
CA LYS A 24 -3.06 6.72 -8.82
C LYS A 24 -3.79 6.65 -7.48
N TYR A 25 -3.86 5.48 -6.86
CA TYR A 25 -4.74 5.23 -5.70
C TYR A 25 -4.03 5.26 -4.35
N SER A 26 -2.71 5.06 -4.30
CA SER A 26 -1.96 5.11 -3.04
C SER A 26 -2.20 6.41 -2.25
N PRO A 27 -2.19 7.61 -2.86
CA PRO A 27 -2.47 8.86 -2.12
C PRO A 27 -3.88 8.88 -1.52
N HIS A 28 -4.88 8.42 -2.29
CA HIS A 28 -6.28 8.38 -1.86
C HIS A 28 -6.48 7.39 -0.71
N LEU A 29 -5.85 6.21 -0.79
CA LEU A 29 -5.89 5.21 0.26
C LEU A 29 -5.18 5.70 1.52
N GLY A 30 -4.01 6.32 1.38
CA GLY A 30 -3.27 6.91 2.50
C GLY A 30 -4.07 7.99 3.22
N GLU A 31 -4.75 8.86 2.48
CA GLU A 31 -5.59 9.90 3.05
C GLU A 31 -6.82 9.34 3.78
N ARG A 32 -7.51 8.35 3.17
CA ARG A 32 -8.64 7.67 3.82
C ARG A 32 -8.19 6.93 5.07
N PHE A 33 -7.05 6.25 5.01
CA PHE A 33 -6.47 5.55 6.15
C PHE A 33 -6.17 6.53 7.29
N ARG A 34 -5.51 7.65 6.97
CA ARG A 34 -5.19 8.68 7.95
C ARG A 34 -6.45 9.26 8.61
N LYS A 35 -7.48 9.57 7.82
CA LYS A 35 -8.75 10.10 8.33
C LYS A 35 -9.50 9.11 9.22
N ARG A 36 -9.54 7.83 8.83
CA ARG A 36 -10.38 6.83 9.50
C ARG A 36 -9.69 6.08 10.63
N HIS A 37 -8.39 5.86 10.52
CA HIS A 37 -7.67 4.90 11.37
C HIS A 37 -6.52 5.53 12.16
N LYS A 38 -5.98 6.69 11.76
CA LYS A 38 -4.91 7.34 12.53
C LYS A 38 -5.51 8.01 13.77
N ARG A 39 -5.26 7.40 14.93
CA ARG A 39 -5.60 7.98 16.24
C ARG A 39 -4.48 8.90 16.72
N ARG A 40 -4.82 9.83 17.63
CA ARG A 40 -3.79 10.60 18.34
C ARG A 40 -2.97 9.63 19.19
N ALA A 41 -1.64 9.78 19.14
CA ALA A 41 -0.77 9.03 20.03
C ALA A 41 -1.06 9.43 21.49
N GLY A 42 -1.13 8.43 22.37
CA GLY A 42 -1.31 8.63 23.80
C GLY A 42 0.01 8.92 24.52
N ARG A 43 0.01 8.76 25.85
CA ARG A 43 1.19 9.02 26.70
C ARG A 43 2.37 8.06 26.45
N SER A 44 2.09 6.87 25.91
CA SER A 44 3.09 5.86 25.53
C SER A 44 2.83 5.42 24.10
N TRP A 45 3.90 5.28 23.33
CA TRP A 45 3.90 4.79 21.96
C TRP A 45 5.06 3.81 21.78
N ARG A 46 4.91 2.87 20.83
CA ARG A 46 5.94 1.92 20.46
C ARG A 46 6.45 2.25 19.07
N MET A 47 7.76 2.16 18.88
CA MET A 47 8.42 2.32 17.60
C MET A 47 9.03 0.99 17.22
N ASP A 48 8.76 0.55 16.00
CA ASP A 48 9.47 -0.57 15.38
C ASP A 48 10.40 0.00 14.31
N GLU A 49 11.58 -0.57 14.17
CA GLU A 49 12.55 -0.22 13.14
C GLU A 49 12.57 -1.31 12.07
N THR A 50 12.52 -0.92 10.79
CA THR A 50 12.62 -1.85 9.67
C THR A 50 13.52 -1.23 8.60
N TYR A 51 14.59 -1.95 8.26
CA TYR A 51 15.52 -1.52 7.23
C TYR A 51 15.01 -1.91 5.85
N ILE A 52 14.76 -0.92 5.01
CA ILE A 52 14.35 -1.11 3.62
C ILE A 52 15.43 -0.52 2.73
N LYS A 53 16.05 -1.36 1.89
CA LYS A 53 17.02 -0.89 0.91
C LYS A 53 16.29 -0.21 -0.25
N VAL A 54 16.41 1.11 -0.36
CA VAL A 54 15.82 1.90 -1.44
C VAL A 54 16.94 2.30 -2.40
N LYS A 55 16.90 1.75 -3.63
CA LYS A 55 17.87 2.00 -4.72
C LYS A 55 19.33 2.06 -4.24
N GLY A 56 19.97 0.90 -4.13
CA GLY A 56 21.44 0.78 -4.17
C GLY A 56 22.18 1.33 -2.97
#